data_AF-A0A1H3WWN9-F1
#
_entry.id   AF-A0A1H3WWN9-F1
#
_cell.length_a   1.000
_cell.length_b   1.000
_cell.length_c   1.000
_cell.angle_alpha   90.00
_cell.angle_beta   90.00
_cell.angle_gamma   90.00
#
_symmetry.space_group_name_H-M   'P 1'
#
loop_
_entity.id
_entity.type
_entity.pdbx_description
1 polymer ?
#
loop_
_entity_poly.entity_id
_entity_poly.type
_entity_poly.pdbx_seq_one_letter_code
_entity_poly.pdbx_strand_id
1 'polypeptide(L)'
;MKHRLLLLALAGCAILAGCASDGSDDKGPAPEPAQVKTLSVEGLSDDQWVYISLETGRKIGTSPLGDAAQDAAWKARTDWDIALCGELIRTNGGTSGNGQGAVQRVQNKSFNALDQAPADGYTTDTDDIVIRR
;
A
#
# COMPACT_ATOMS: atom_id res chain seq x y z
N MET A 1 7.21 21.07 60.09
CA MET A 1 7.00 19.73 59.48
C MET A 1 7.90 19.65 58.25
N LYS A 2 8.57 18.51 58.10
CA LYS A 2 9.68 18.27 57.16
C LYS A 2 9.11 18.04 55.75
N HIS A 3 9.75 18.58 54.71
CA HIS A 3 10.05 17.96 53.40
C HIS A 3 10.59 19.04 52.47
N ARG A 4 11.92 19.07 52.26
CA ARG A 4 12.74 18.36 51.27
C ARG A 4 12.92 19.19 49.99
N LEU A 5 14.16 19.66 49.88
CA LEU A 5 14.85 20.30 48.77
C LEU A 5 14.74 19.49 47.47
N LEU A 6 14.46 20.15 46.34
CA LEU A 6 15.02 19.83 45.03
C LEU A 6 14.92 21.05 44.10
N LEU A 7 16.07 21.72 43.91
CA LEU A 7 16.32 22.71 42.87
C LEU A 7 16.74 21.99 41.58
N LEU A 8 16.15 22.35 40.44
CA LEU A 8 16.73 22.29 39.08
C LEU A 8 15.75 23.05 38.16
N ALA A 9 15.96 24.35 37.88
CA ALA A 9 16.87 24.96 36.93
C ALA A 9 16.39 24.96 35.45
N LEU A 10 16.07 26.17 34.99
CA LEU A 10 16.30 26.79 33.67
C LEU A 10 15.56 26.29 32.39
N ALA A 11 14.55 27.11 32.02
CA ALA A 11 14.33 27.79 30.75
C ALA A 11 15.00 27.32 29.43
N GLY A 12 14.22 27.33 28.35
CA GLY A 12 14.74 27.47 26.99
C GLY A 12 13.70 27.29 25.88
N CYS A 13 13.47 28.36 25.11
CA CYS A 13 12.50 28.47 24.01
C CYS A 13 12.80 27.58 22.79
N ALA A 14 11.74 27.38 22.00
CA ALA A 14 11.71 26.69 20.71
C ALA A 14 12.72 27.22 19.68
N ILE A 15 13.22 26.31 18.83
CA ILE A 15 13.74 26.63 17.51
C ILE A 15 13.10 25.65 16.51
N LEU A 16 12.27 26.20 15.63
CA LEU A 16 11.93 25.60 14.35
C LEU A 16 13.17 25.66 13.46
N ALA A 17 13.64 24.52 12.95
CA ALA A 17 14.50 24.42 11.78
C ALA A 17 13.96 23.23 10.97
N GLY A 18 13.44 23.40 9.76
CA GLY A 18 13.94 24.25 8.69
C GLY A 18 14.94 23.41 7.89
N CYS A 19 14.50 22.94 6.72
CA CYS A 19 15.34 22.19 5.79
C CYS A 19 16.62 22.98 5.49
N ALA A 20 17.77 22.38 5.80
CA ALA A 20 19.06 22.77 5.24
C ALA A 20 19.87 21.49 5.04
N SER A 21 20.23 21.24 3.79
CA SER A 21 21.18 20.23 3.35
C SER A 21 22.51 20.43 4.07
N ASP A 22 22.96 19.42 4.83
CA ASP A 22 24.37 19.35 5.21
C ASP A 22 24.85 17.90 5.28
N GLY A 23 26.00 17.68 4.66
CA GLY A 23 26.54 16.37 4.30
C GLY A 23 26.89 15.52 5.51
N SER A 24 26.21 14.37 5.62
CA SER A 24 26.72 13.19 6.29
C SER A 24 26.25 11.99 5.47
N ASP A 25 27.20 11.31 4.83
CA ASP A 25 26.98 10.07 4.07
C ASP A 25 26.66 8.90 5.02
N ASP A 26 25.70 9.08 5.94
CA ASP A 26 25.04 7.94 6.58
C ASP A 26 23.93 7.48 5.64
N LYS A 27 24.36 6.91 4.50
CA LYS A 27 23.47 6.11 3.69
C LYS A 27 23.17 4.90 4.55
N GLY A 28 21.99 4.92 5.19
CA GLY A 28 21.42 3.75 5.83
C GLY A 28 21.51 2.53 4.90
N PRO A 29 21.36 1.31 5.45
CA PRO A 29 21.62 0.08 4.72
C PRO A 29 21.03 0.15 3.31
N ALA A 30 21.84 -0.21 2.30
CA ALA A 30 21.37 -0.28 0.94
C ALA A 30 20.07 -1.11 0.91
N PRO A 31 19.04 -0.68 0.17
CA PRO A 31 17.79 -1.43 0.07
C PRO A 31 18.09 -2.88 -0.31
N GLU A 32 17.40 -3.84 0.30
CA GLU A 32 17.48 -5.23 -0.16
C GLU A 32 17.13 -5.31 -1.65
N PRO A 33 17.85 -6.14 -2.43
CA PRO A 33 17.55 -6.29 -3.84
C PRO A 33 16.13 -6.81 -4.03
N ALA A 34 15.41 -6.22 -4.99
CA ALA A 34 14.06 -6.63 -5.32
C ALA A 34 13.99 -8.13 -5.62
N GLN A 35 12.99 -8.80 -5.04
CA GLN A 35 12.77 -10.24 -5.21
C GLN A 35 11.69 -10.49 -6.25
N VAL A 36 12.00 -11.32 -7.26
CA VAL A 36 11.00 -11.78 -8.23
C VAL A 36 10.33 -13.04 -7.69
N LYS A 37 9.00 -12.99 -7.53
CA LYS A 37 8.17 -14.13 -7.13
C LYS A 37 7.09 -14.38 -8.18
N THR A 38 6.69 -15.64 -8.32
CA THR A 38 5.54 -16.04 -9.15
C THR A 38 4.43 -16.55 -8.24
N LEU A 39 3.20 -16.09 -8.49
CA LEU A 39 2.00 -16.56 -7.81
C LEU A 39 0.99 -17.06 -8.87
N SER A 40 0.59 -18.32 -8.76
CA SER A 40 -0.54 -18.87 -9.51
C SER A 40 -1.81 -18.78 -8.68
N VAL A 41 -2.87 -18.21 -9.25
CA VAL A 41 -4.17 -18.05 -8.60
C VAL A 41 -5.19 -18.89 -9.34
N GLU A 42 -5.68 -19.93 -8.68
CA GLU A 42 -6.68 -20.86 -9.22
C GLU A 42 -8.10 -20.45 -8.80
N GLY A 43 -9.09 -20.85 -9.60
CA GLY A 43 -10.50 -20.67 -9.27
C GLY A 43 -10.99 -19.23 -9.38
N LEU A 44 -10.47 -18.48 -10.36
CA LEU A 44 -11.03 -17.18 -10.73
C LEU A 44 -12.39 -17.37 -11.42
N SER A 45 -13.30 -16.46 -11.13
CA SER A 45 -14.65 -16.38 -11.71
C SER A 45 -15.09 -14.93 -11.83
N ASP A 46 -16.11 -14.69 -12.65
CA ASP A 46 -16.67 -13.35 -12.90
C ASP A 46 -17.65 -12.89 -11.81
N ASP A 47 -17.87 -13.71 -10.77
CA ASP A 47 -18.83 -13.46 -9.69
C ASP A 47 -18.18 -13.32 -8.30
N GLN A 48 -16.86 -13.50 -8.20
CA GLN A 48 -16.17 -13.49 -6.92
C GLN A 48 -14.79 -12.81 -7.01
N TRP A 49 -14.54 -11.91 -6.07
CA TRP A 49 -13.22 -11.36 -5.80
C TRP A 49 -12.33 -12.39 -5.10
N VAL A 50 -11.08 -12.48 -5.55
CA VAL A 50 -10.00 -13.20 -4.89
C VAL A 50 -8.96 -12.19 -4.42
N TYR A 51 -8.77 -12.07 -3.11
CA TYR A 51 -7.84 -11.11 -2.50
C TYR A 51 -6.48 -11.74 -2.26
N ILE A 52 -5.43 -10.98 -2.58
CA ILE A 52 -4.05 -11.44 -2.58
C ILE A 52 -3.20 -10.47 -1.75
N SER A 53 -2.34 -11.02 -0.92
CA SER A 53 -1.25 -10.32 -0.26
C SER A 53 0.04 -10.56 -1.06
N LEU A 54 0.66 -9.50 -1.56
CA LEU A 54 1.95 -9.51 -2.23
C LEU A 54 3.09 -9.72 -1.23
N GLU A 55 2.95 -9.20 -0.01
CA GLU A 55 3.93 -9.43 1.07
C GLU A 55 4.09 -10.93 1.36
N THR A 56 2.96 -11.62 1.59
CA THR A 56 2.98 -13.06 1.88
C THR A 56 3.02 -13.93 0.63
N GLY A 57 2.70 -13.36 -0.54
CA GLY A 57 2.61 -14.08 -1.82
C GLY A 57 1.47 -15.10 -1.85
N ARG A 58 0.31 -14.77 -1.24
CA ARG A 58 -0.80 -15.73 -1.04
C ARG A 58 -2.16 -15.10 -1.27
N LYS A 59 -3.11 -15.94 -1.69
CA LYS A 59 -4.54 -15.68 -1.54
C LYS A 59 -4.90 -15.65 -0.06
N ILE A 60 -5.62 -14.63 0.37
CA ILE A 60 -6.01 -14.44 1.77
C ILE A 60 -7.53 -14.47 2.00
N GLY A 61 -8.32 -14.50 0.92
CA GLY A 61 -9.76 -14.73 1.02
C GLY A 61 -10.51 -14.38 -0.26
N THR A 62 -11.83 -14.43 -0.19
CA THR A 62 -12.74 -14.13 -1.29
C THR A 62 -13.98 -13.37 -0.83
N SER A 63 -14.67 -12.71 -1.77
CA SER A 63 -16.00 -12.11 -1.55
C SER A 63 -16.82 -12.11 -2.84
N PRO A 64 -18.16 -12.16 -2.77
CA PRO A 64 -19.00 -12.01 -3.95
C PRO A 64 -18.84 -10.63 -4.60
N LEU A 65 -18.90 -10.58 -5.93
CA LEU A 65 -18.96 -9.33 -6.68
C LEU A 65 -20.29 -8.62 -6.45
N GLY A 66 -20.24 -7.37 -5.99
CA GLY A 66 -21.41 -6.51 -5.78
C GLY A 66 -22.10 -6.69 -4.41
N ASP A 67 -21.46 -7.36 -3.47
CA ASP A 67 -21.92 -7.43 -2.08
C ASP A 67 -21.35 -6.25 -1.28
N ALA A 68 -22.20 -5.24 -1.03
CA ALA A 68 -21.81 -4.01 -0.37
C ALA A 68 -21.30 -4.21 1.08
N ALA A 69 -21.82 -5.21 1.80
CA ALA A 69 -21.38 -5.48 3.17
C ALA A 69 -19.98 -6.10 3.16
N GLN A 70 -19.74 -7.04 2.24
CA GLN A 70 -18.43 -7.64 2.04
C GLN A 70 -17.41 -6.62 1.51
N ASP A 71 -17.80 -5.76 0.56
CA ASP A 71 -16.92 -4.70 0.06
C ASP A 71 -16.51 -3.74 1.18
N ALA A 72 -17.44 -3.33 2.05
CA ALA A 72 -17.12 -2.51 3.21
C ALA A 72 -16.19 -3.23 4.21
N ALA A 73 -16.41 -4.52 4.45
CA ALA A 73 -15.56 -5.31 5.34
C ALA A 73 -14.13 -5.45 4.80
N TRP A 74 -13.97 -5.71 3.50
CA TRP A 74 -12.67 -5.84 2.87
C TRP A 74 -11.95 -4.50 2.70
N LYS A 75 -12.69 -3.41 2.45
CA LYS A 75 -12.15 -2.05 2.43
C LYS A 75 -11.48 -1.65 3.74
N ALA A 76 -11.97 -2.16 4.87
CA ALA A 76 -11.40 -1.87 6.20
C ALA A 76 -10.10 -2.66 6.49
N ARG A 77 -9.73 -3.63 5.66
CA ARG A 77 -8.57 -4.51 5.88
C ARG A 77 -7.32 -3.98 5.22
N THR A 78 -6.19 -4.15 5.88
CA THR A 78 -4.85 -3.75 5.41
C THR A 78 -3.97 -4.92 5.01
N ASP A 79 -4.48 -6.15 5.06
CA ASP A 79 -3.70 -7.37 4.83
C ASP A 79 -3.74 -7.89 3.40
N TRP A 80 -4.41 -7.19 2.48
CA TRP A 80 -4.45 -7.45 1.04
C TRP A 80 -3.92 -6.25 0.25
N ASP A 81 -3.43 -6.52 -0.95
CA ASP A 81 -2.83 -5.51 -1.85
C ASP A 81 -3.60 -5.40 -3.17
N ILE A 82 -3.94 -6.53 -3.77
CA ILE A 82 -4.68 -6.62 -5.03
C ILE A 82 -5.81 -7.65 -4.92
N ALA A 83 -6.88 -7.46 -5.69
CA ALA A 83 -7.91 -8.47 -5.86
C ALA A 83 -8.31 -8.63 -7.34
N LEU A 84 -8.67 -9.86 -7.70
CA LEU A 84 -9.02 -10.27 -9.06
C LEU A 84 -10.46 -10.82 -9.10
N CYS A 85 -11.24 -10.47 -10.12
CA CYS A 85 -12.57 -11.05 -10.39
C CYS A 85 -12.79 -11.09 -11.89
N GLY A 86 -12.69 -12.27 -12.51
CA GLY A 86 -12.67 -12.39 -13.97
C GLY A 86 -11.56 -11.53 -14.59
N GLU A 87 -11.97 -10.58 -15.42
CA GLU A 87 -11.09 -9.58 -16.05
C GLU A 87 -10.87 -8.31 -15.21
N LEU A 88 -11.53 -8.21 -14.05
CA LEU A 88 -11.46 -7.05 -13.16
C LEU A 88 -10.28 -7.15 -12.20
N ILE A 89 -9.65 -6.00 -11.95
CA ILE A 89 -8.59 -5.83 -10.98
C ILE A 89 -8.97 -4.64 -10.09
N ARG A 90 -8.73 -4.78 -8.78
CA ARG A 90 -8.74 -3.65 -7.85
C ARG A 90 -7.53 -3.66 -6.92
N THR A 91 -7.17 -2.50 -6.39
CA THR A 91 -6.10 -2.34 -5.40
C THR A 91 -6.67 -2.00 -4.03
N ASN A 92 -5.89 -2.28 -2.97
CA ASN A 92 -6.17 -1.77 -1.64
C ASN A 92 -5.82 -0.27 -1.55
N GLY A 93 -6.67 0.55 -2.15
CA GLY A 93 -6.59 2.00 -2.14
C GLY A 93 -7.82 2.59 -2.84
N GLY A 94 -7.84 3.92 -2.98
CA GLY A 94 -8.94 4.61 -3.66
C GLY A 94 -10.30 4.30 -3.03
N THR A 95 -11.28 3.94 -3.85
CA THR A 95 -12.63 3.59 -3.36
C THR A 95 -12.73 2.15 -2.82
N SER A 96 -11.86 1.23 -3.23
CA SER A 96 -11.91 -0.19 -2.83
C SER A 96 -11.23 -0.51 -1.49
N GLY A 97 -10.28 0.31 -1.04
CA GLY A 97 -9.45 0.00 0.13
C GLY A 97 -9.14 1.21 1.00
N ASN A 98 -8.58 0.97 2.19
CA ASN A 98 -8.06 2.01 3.07
C ASN A 98 -6.52 2.13 3.03
N GLY A 99 -5.87 1.35 2.17
CA GLY A 99 -4.45 1.45 1.87
C GLY A 99 -4.11 2.53 0.84
N GLN A 100 -2.88 2.46 0.34
CA GLN A 100 -2.30 3.40 -0.64
C GLN A 100 -2.11 2.76 -2.02
N GLY A 101 -2.72 1.59 -2.27
CA GLY A 101 -2.55 0.83 -3.50
C GLY A 101 -3.08 1.57 -4.72
N ALA A 102 -2.25 1.66 -5.77
CA ALA A 102 -2.57 2.25 -7.05
C ALA A 102 -1.76 1.55 -8.16
N VAL A 103 -2.19 1.65 -9.42
CA VAL A 103 -1.57 0.96 -10.56
C VAL A 103 -1.04 1.94 -11.59
N GLN A 104 0.12 1.62 -12.17
CA GLN A 104 0.65 2.33 -13.32
C GLN A 104 0.99 1.36 -14.45
N ARG A 105 0.59 1.73 -15.66
CA ARG A 105 1.03 1.06 -16.88
C ARG A 105 2.30 1.73 -17.39
N VAL A 106 3.44 1.06 -17.22
CA VAL A 106 4.71 1.47 -17.84
C VAL A 106 4.73 0.99 -19.29
N GLN A 107 4.70 1.94 -20.23
CA GLN A 107 4.87 1.64 -21.65
C GLN A 107 6.35 1.50 -22.00
N ASN A 108 6.68 0.68 -23.01
CA ASN A 108 8.02 0.54 -23.59
C ASN A 108 9.12 -0.05 -22.68
N LYS A 109 8.76 -0.67 -21.56
CA LYS A 109 9.68 -1.50 -20.75
C LYS A 109 9.07 -2.87 -20.46
N SER A 110 9.91 -3.91 -20.46
CA SER A 110 9.51 -5.23 -19.95
C SER A 110 9.62 -5.26 -18.44
N PHE A 111 8.98 -6.24 -17.80
CA PHE A 111 9.06 -6.45 -16.35
C PHE A 111 10.52 -6.55 -15.87
N ASN A 112 11.36 -7.33 -16.56
CA ASN A 112 12.77 -7.52 -16.20
C ASN A 112 13.64 -6.28 -16.48
N ALA A 113 13.17 -5.31 -17.27
CA ALA A 113 13.89 -4.08 -17.60
C ALA A 113 13.45 -2.89 -16.73
N LEU A 114 12.51 -3.10 -15.80
CA LEU A 114 12.07 -2.09 -14.84
C LEU A 114 12.87 -2.26 -13.55
N ASP A 115 13.92 -1.47 -13.41
CA ASP A 115 14.86 -1.45 -12.28
C ASP A 115 14.43 -0.50 -11.15
N GLN A 116 13.65 0.53 -11.48
CA GLN A 116 13.02 1.43 -10.52
C GLN A 116 11.53 1.63 -10.82
N ALA A 117 10.72 1.66 -9.77
CA ALA A 117 9.33 2.05 -9.87
C ALA A 117 9.25 3.55 -10.26
N PRO A 118 8.35 3.96 -11.18
CA PRO A 118 8.18 5.37 -11.47
C PRO A 118 7.72 6.14 -10.22
N ALA A 119 8.07 7.43 -10.15
CA ALA A 119 7.76 8.26 -8.98
C ALA A 119 6.30 8.78 -8.98
N ASP A 120 5.66 8.85 -10.15
CA ASP A 120 4.32 9.40 -10.35
C ASP A 120 3.56 8.65 -11.46
N GLY A 121 2.31 9.07 -11.71
CA GLY A 121 1.47 8.50 -12.77
C GLY A 121 0.67 7.25 -12.37
N TYR A 122 0.55 6.99 -11.08
CA TYR A 122 -0.30 5.91 -10.56
C TYR A 122 -1.77 6.32 -10.58
N THR A 123 -2.60 5.40 -11.04
CA THR A 123 -4.06 5.53 -11.04
C THR A 123 -4.62 4.81 -9.82
N THR A 124 -5.33 5.56 -8.98
CA THR A 124 -6.06 5.02 -7.83
C THR A 124 -7.37 4.41 -8.28
N ASP A 125 -7.80 3.37 -7.57
CA ASP A 125 -9.08 2.73 -7.87
C ASP A 125 -10.28 3.66 -7.65
N THR A 126 -11.30 3.53 -8.48
CA THR A 126 -12.52 4.37 -8.47
C THR A 126 -13.75 3.52 -8.79
N ASP A 127 -14.93 3.99 -8.37
CA ASP A 127 -16.21 3.28 -8.58
C ASP A 127 -16.78 3.44 -10.01
N ASP A 128 -15.93 3.77 -10.99
CA ASP A 128 -16.34 4.18 -12.33
C ASP A 128 -16.75 3.00 -13.23
N ILE A 129 -16.55 1.75 -12.78
CA ILE A 129 -16.92 0.55 -13.54
C ILE A 129 -18.38 0.19 -13.26
N VAL A 130 -19.25 0.46 -14.24
CA VAL A 130 -20.60 -0.11 -14.29
C VAL A 130 -20.51 -1.57 -14.70
N ILE A 131 -20.69 -2.48 -13.75
CA ILE A 131 -20.77 -3.92 -14.01
C ILE A 131 -22.07 -4.19 -14.79
N ARG A 132 -21.95 -4.44 -16.09
CA ARG A 132 -23.07 -4.89 -16.93
C ARG A 132 -23.13 -6.41 -16.89
N ARG A 133 -24.21 -6.95 -16.34
CA ARG A 133 -24.54 -8.38 -16.41
C ARG A 133 -25.42 -8.66 -17.62
#